data_AF-A0A2V9G7Q4-F1
#
_entry.id   AF-A0A2V9G7Q4-F1
#
_cell.length_a   1.000
_cell.length_b   1.000
_cell.length_c   1.000
_cell.angle_alpha   90.00
_cell.angle_beta   90.00
_cell.angle_gamma   90.00
#
_symmetry.space_group_name_H-M   'P 1'
#
loop_
_entity.id
_entity.type
_entity.pdbx_description
1 polymer ?
#
loop_
_entity_poly.entity_id
_entity_poly.type
_entity_poly.pdbx_seq_one_letter_code
_entity_poly.pdbx_strand_id
1 'polypeptide(L)'
;ALALSEGLTRTAAKAEARIIRTDQQSGERKETPLDLGKILAGKAADPLLDPKDIIFVPNSAAKTTFGRGAEVAAQTLAGLLIFHW
;
A
#
# COMPACT_ATOMS: atom_id res chain seq x y z
N ALA A 1 8.26 12.48 2.19
CA ALA A 1 8.27 11.33 1.25
C ALA A 1 6.86 11.01 0.74
N LEU A 2 5.91 10.63 1.60
CA LEU A 2 4.59 10.18 1.13
C LEU A 2 3.76 11.26 0.41
N ALA A 3 3.82 12.52 0.88
CA ALA A 3 3.15 13.62 0.20
C ALA A 3 3.76 13.91 -1.20
N LEU A 4 5.06 13.62 -1.38
CA LEU A 4 5.74 13.79 -2.67
C LEU A 4 5.37 12.70 -3.67
N SER A 5 4.87 11.55 -3.19
CA SER A 5 4.41 10.44 -4.02
C SER A 5 2.89 10.44 -4.23
N GLU A 6 2.22 11.59 -4.05
CA GLU A 6 0.76 11.74 -4.17
C GLU A 6 -0.04 10.85 -3.20
N GLY A 7 0.57 10.38 -2.11
CA GLY A 7 -0.08 9.56 -1.11
C GLY A 7 -0.01 8.05 -1.39
N LEU A 8 -1.02 7.32 -0.90
CA LEU A 8 -1.11 5.85 -1.00
C LEU A 8 -2.19 5.45 -1.99
N THR A 9 -1.95 4.38 -2.74
CA THR A 9 -3.00 3.75 -3.54
C THR A 9 -4.06 3.12 -2.62
N ARG A 10 -5.30 3.01 -3.13
CA ARG A 10 -6.43 2.43 -2.37
C ARG A 10 -6.17 1.00 -1.90
N THR A 11 -5.38 0.26 -2.66
CA THR A 11 -5.06 -1.14 -2.40
C THR A 11 -3.79 -1.34 -1.56
N ALA A 12 -3.07 -0.26 -1.20
CA ALA A 12 -1.84 -0.35 -0.43
C ALA A 12 -2.00 -1.09 0.91
N ALA A 13 -1.03 -1.95 1.21
CA ALA A 13 -0.84 -2.61 2.50
C ALA A 13 -0.04 -1.69 3.44
N LYS A 14 -0.67 -0.59 3.87
CA LYS A 14 -0.03 0.48 4.65
C LYS A 14 0.66 0.03 5.96
N ALA A 15 0.21 -1.07 6.57
CA ALA A 15 0.80 -1.61 7.79
C ALA A 15 2.05 -2.49 7.54
N GLU A 16 2.30 -2.85 6.28
CA GLU A 16 3.40 -3.73 5.85
C GLU A 16 4.47 -2.97 5.06
N ALA A 17 4.46 -1.64 5.16
CA ALA A 17 5.48 -0.81 4.54
C ALA A 17 6.85 -1.06 5.20
N ARG A 18 7.91 -0.72 4.48
CA ARG A 18 9.28 -0.86 4.97
C ARG A 18 10.19 0.21 4.41
N ILE A 19 11.15 0.64 5.23
CA ILE A 19 12.27 1.46 4.79
C ILE A 19 13.37 0.51 4.36
N ILE A 20 13.82 0.65 3.12
CA ILE A 20 14.95 -0.08 2.58
C ILE A 20 16.12 0.89 2.53
N ARG A 21 17.15 0.59 3.31
CA ARG A 21 18.39 1.34 3.35
C ARG A 21 19.53 0.47 2.85
N THR A 22 20.25 0.95 1.85
CA THR A 22 21.46 0.29 1.36
C THR A 22 22.67 0.95 2.02
N ASP A 23 23.42 0.17 2.79
CA ASP A 23 24.70 0.63 3.34
C ASP A 23 25.68 0.95 2.19
N GLN A 24 26.26 2.14 2.23
CA GLN A 24 27.11 2.63 1.14
C GLN A 24 28.50 1.97 1.13
N GLN A 25 28.94 1.39 2.25
CA GLN A 25 30.27 0.79 2.39
C GLN A 25 30.22 -0.73 2.14
N SER A 26 29.23 -1.42 2.71
CA SER A 26 29.08 -2.87 2.60
C SER A 26 28.17 -3.30 1.44
N GLY A 27 27.30 -2.41 0.95
CA GLY A 27 26.26 -2.75 -0.03
C GLY A 27 25.09 -3.54 0.57
N GLU A 28 25.10 -3.80 1.87
CA GLU A 28 24.05 -4.55 2.55
C GLU A 28 22.73 -3.77 2.55
N ARG A 29 21.63 -4.47 2.26
CA ARG A 29 20.29 -3.91 2.35
C ARG A 29 19.68 -4.22 3.71
N LYS A 30 19.43 -3.17 4.49
CA LYS A 30 18.66 -3.24 5.73
C LYS A 30 17.21 -2.86 5.47
N GLU A 31 16.30 -3.74 5.87
CA GLU A 31 14.87 -3.48 5.82
C GLU A 31 14.35 -3.21 7.23
N THR A 32 13.71 -2.06 7.41
CA THR A 32 13.09 -1.66 8.68
C THR A 32 11.57 -1.63 8.51
N PRO A 33 10.80 -2.43 9.25
CA PRO A 33 9.35 -2.44 9.14
C PRO A 33 8.77 -1.10 9.59
N LEU A 34 7.73 -0.64 8.89
CA LEU A 34 7.08 0.64 9.10
C LEU A 34 5.56 0.52 8.96
N ASP A 35 4.82 0.94 9.98
CA ASP A 35 3.35 0.99 9.93
C ASP A 35 2.88 2.39 9.56
N LEU A 36 2.74 2.66 8.25
CA LEU A 36 2.21 3.93 7.74
C LEU A 36 0.75 4.15 8.17
N GLY A 37 0.01 3.09 8.49
CA GLY A 37 -1.36 3.19 8.98
C GLY A 37 -1.44 3.87 10.34
N LYS A 38 -0.52 3.53 11.26
CA LYS A 38 -0.42 4.18 12.57
C LYS A 38 0.11 5.60 12.47
N ILE A 39 1.12 5.81 11.64
CA ILE A 39 1.75 7.13 11.45
C ILE A 39 0.74 8.15 10.94
N LEU A 40 0.02 7.82 9.85
CA LEU A 40 -1.00 8.72 9.27
C LEU A 40 -2.20 8.93 10.18
N ALA A 41 -2.43 8.04 11.15
CA ALA A 41 -3.46 8.19 12.17
C ALA A 41 -2.96 8.96 13.41
N GLY A 42 -1.71 9.45 13.42
CA GLY A 42 -1.10 10.12 14.57
C GLY A 42 -0.81 9.19 15.76
N LYS A 43 -0.79 7.86 15.53
CA LYS A 43 -0.59 6.84 16.57
C LYS A 43 0.84 6.30 16.65
N ALA A 44 1.72 6.77 15.77
CA ALA A 44 3.14 6.48 15.76
C ALA A 44 3.90 7.71 15.27
N ALA A 45 5.13 7.89 15.75
CA ALA A 45 5.99 8.99 15.32
C ALA A 45 6.51 8.78 13.88
N ASP A 46 6.74 9.89 13.19
CA ASP A 46 7.37 9.87 11.87
C ASP A 46 8.85 9.44 12.00
N PRO A 47 9.32 8.43 11.24
CA PRO A 47 10.72 8.07 11.24
C PRO A 47 11.55 9.13 10.52
N LEU A 48 12.78 9.34 11.00
CA LEU A 48 13.76 10.12 10.26
C LEU A 48 14.23 9.31 9.04
N LEU A 49 14.24 9.94 7.87
CA LEU A 49 14.71 9.33 6.63
C LEU A 49 16.08 9.88 6.29
N ASP A 50 16.99 8.96 5.95
CA ASP A 50 18.32 9.31 5.50
C ASP A 50 18.34 9.48 3.98
N PRO A 51 19.33 10.21 3.43
CA PRO A 51 19.52 10.28 1.99
C PRO A 51 19.63 8.88 1.37
N LYS A 52 18.94 8.68 0.24
CA LYS A 52 18.88 7.40 -0.52
C LYS A 52 18.05 6.29 0.14
N ASP A 53 17.30 6.59 1.20
CA ASP A 53 16.28 5.66 1.71
C ASP A 53 15.14 5.47 0.71
N ILE A 54 14.68 4.22 0.62
CA ILE A 54 13.53 3.85 -0.21
C ILE A 54 12.38 3.45 0.71
N ILE A 55 11.24 4.13 0.59
CA ILE A 55 10.00 3.71 1.22
C ILE A 55 9.30 2.75 0.26
N PHE A 56 9.24 1.47 0.62
CA PHE A 56 8.49 0.47 -0.13
C PHE A 56 7.15 0.19 0.54
N VAL A 57 6.06 0.29 -0.23
CA VAL A 57 4.71 -0.02 0.24
C VAL A 57 4.12 -1.12 -0.65
N PRO A 58 3.94 -2.34 -0.13
CA PRO A 58 3.39 -3.44 -0.91
C PRO A 58 1.89 -3.24 -1.18
N ASN A 59 1.39 -3.97 -2.18
CA ASN A 59 -0.03 -4.04 -2.47
C ASN A 59 -0.72 -5.08 -1.57
N SER A 60 -1.93 -4.80 -1.08
CA SER A 60 -2.71 -5.74 -0.27
C SER A 60 -3.50 -6.68 -1.18
N ALA A 61 -3.20 -7.98 -1.10
CA ALA A 61 -3.94 -9.01 -1.82
C ALA A 61 -5.44 -8.98 -1.46
N ALA A 62 -5.77 -8.89 -0.17
CA ALA A 62 -7.16 -8.84 0.30
C ALA A 62 -7.95 -7.65 -0.28
N LYS A 63 -7.37 -6.44 -0.25
CA LYS A 63 -8.04 -5.24 -0.80
C LYS A 63 -8.17 -5.29 -2.31
N THR A 64 -7.17 -5.86 -2.99
CA THR A 64 -7.17 -5.99 -4.45
C THR A 64 -8.27 -6.95 -4.92
N THR A 65 -8.42 -8.10 -4.25
CA THR A 65 -9.45 -9.09 -4.58
C THR A 65 -10.86 -8.60 -4.24
N PHE A 66 -11.03 -7.89 -3.12
CA PHE A 66 -12.32 -7.31 -2.76
C PHE A 66 -12.85 -6.31 -3.80
N GLY A 67 -11.96 -5.43 -4.31
CA GLY A 67 -12.33 -4.48 -5.36
C GLY A 67 -12.82 -5.16 -6.64
N ARG A 68 -12.09 -6.19 -7.10
CA ARG A 68 -12.46 -6.94 -8.32
C ARG A 68 -13.72 -7.79 -8.15
N GLY A 69 -13.92 -8.41 -6.99
CA GLY A 69 -15.10 -9.26 -6.74
C GLY A 69 -16.41 -8.48 -6.72
N ALA A 70 -16.41 -7.27 -6.15
CA ALA A 70 -17.58 -6.40 -6.13
C ALA A 70 -17.98 -5.93 -7.53
N GLU A 71 -17.01 -5.60 -8.38
CA GLU A 71 -17.24 -5.16 -9.76
C GLU A 71 -17.83 -6.27 -10.63
N VAL A 72 -17.32 -7.49 -10.51
CA VAL A 72 -17.85 -8.67 -11.23
C VAL A 72 -19.27 -9.02 -10.78
N ALA A 73 -19.57 -8.92 -9.48
CA ALA A 73 -20.92 -9.16 -8.95
C ALA A 73 -21.93 -8.13 -9.47
N ALA A 74 -21.55 -6.85 -9.53
CA ALA A 74 -22.42 -5.81 -10.07
C ALA A 74 -22.71 -6.02 -11.57
N GLN A 75 -21.72 -6.40 -12.36
CA GLN A 75 -21.87 -6.67 -13.79
C GLN A 75 -22.74 -7.90 -14.06
N THR A 76 -22.59 -8.96 -13.27
CA THR A 76 -23.41 -10.17 -13.41
C THR A 76 -24.87 -9.92 -13.00
N LEU A 77 -25.13 -9.14 -11.96
CA LEU A 77 -26.49 -8.72 -11.59
C LEU A 77 -27.15 -7.86 -12.68
N ALA A 78 -26.42 -6.88 -13.24
CA ALA A 78 -26.94 -6.05 -14.32
C ALA A 78 -27.22 -6.88 -15.59
N GLY A 79 -26.32 -7.80 -15.95
CA GLY A 79 -26.52 -8.71 -17.07
C GLY A 79 -27.75 -9.61 -16.88
N LEU A 80 -27.95 -10.13 -15.67
CA LEU A 80 -29.15 -10.91 -15.35
C LEU A 80 -30.42 -10.05 -15.48
N LEU A 81 -30.41 -8.83 -14.92
CA LEU A 81 -31.53 -7.87 -14.97
C LEU A 81 -31.95 -7.47 -16.38
N ILE A 82 -30.99 -7.29 -17.28
CA ILE A 82 -31.26 -6.97 -18.68
C ILE A 82 -31.81 -8.19 -19.43
N PHE A 83 -31.39 -9.40 -19.08
CA PHE A 83 -31.76 -10.62 -19.81
C PHE A 83 -33.05 -11.29 -19.31
N HIS A 84 -33.55 -10.92 -18.12
CA HIS A 84 -34.80 -11.45 -17.57
C HIS A 84 -36.03 -10.55 -17.80
N TRP A 85 -35.99 -9.72 -18.84
CA TRP A 85 -37.11 -8.94 -19.35
C TRP A 85 -37.39 -9.29 -20.81
#